data_AF-A0A953SRQ3-F1
#
_entry.id   AF-A0A953SRQ3-F1
#
_cell.length_a   1.000
_cell.length_b   1.000
_cell.length_c   1.000
_cell.angle_alpha   90.00
_cell.angle_beta   90.00
_cell.angle_gamma   90.00
#
_symmetry.space_group_name_H-M   'P 1'
#
loop_
_entity.id
_entity.type
_entity.pdbx_description
1 polymer ?
#
loop_
_entity_poly.entity_id
_entity_poly.type
_entity_poly.pdbx_seq_one_letter_code
_entity_poly.pdbx_strand_id
1 'polypeptide(L)'
;MKILVLSLLFCFSINAQSFNEELDIAYKNAVKGIYYAFENIPDNKGRSDNKLIDANQLLADVKLEKEVEGVVVESTGYYKTYSVTIKAYKSFSTLKEEGFLKGYN
;
A
#
# COMPACT_ATOMS: atom_id res chain seq x y z
N MET A 1 -32.54 -35.24 -2.38
CA MET A 1 -32.10 -34.10 -3.22
C MET A 1 -32.00 -32.76 -2.47
N LYS A 2 -32.92 -32.38 -1.57
CA LYS A 2 -32.88 -31.08 -0.88
C LYS A 2 -31.68 -30.86 0.07
N ILE A 3 -31.14 -31.92 0.68
CA ILE A 3 -29.98 -31.85 1.60
C ILE A 3 -28.66 -31.65 0.84
N LEU A 4 -28.55 -32.12 -0.41
CA LEU A 4 -27.33 -32.01 -1.21
C LEU A 4 -27.11 -30.59 -1.75
N VAL A 5 -28.20 -29.84 -1.97
CA VAL A 5 -28.14 -28.43 -2.40
C VAL A 5 -27.68 -27.51 -1.27
N LEU A 6 -27.99 -27.87 -0.02
CA LEU A 6 -27.61 -27.07 1.15
C LEU A 6 -26.11 -27.21 1.51
N SER A 7 -25.48 -28.36 1.24
CA SER A 7 -24.04 -28.53 1.47
C SER A 7 -23.19 -27.86 0.37
N LEU A 8 -23.70 -27.74 -0.86
CA LEU A 8 -22.99 -27.06 -1.94
C LEU A 8 -22.85 -25.55 -1.71
N LEU A 9 -23.82 -24.94 -1.04
CA LEU A 9 -23.82 -23.50 -0.75
C LEU A 9 -22.77 -23.08 0.30
N PHE A 10 -22.29 -24.02 1.14
CA PHE A 10 -21.29 -23.70 2.18
C PHE A 10 -19.85 -23.60 1.65
N CYS A 11 -19.51 -24.31 0.57
CA CYS A 11 -18.14 -24.31 0.02
C CYS A 11 -17.75 -23.02 -0.72
N PHE A 12 -18.72 -22.27 -1.25
CA PHE A 12 -18.43 -21.03 -1.97
C PHE A 12 -18.07 -19.86 -1.02
N SER A 13 -18.64 -19.82 0.18
CA SER A 13 -18.41 -18.74 1.14
C SER A 13 -16.97 -18.72 1.69
N ILE A 14 -16.37 -19.90 1.88
CA ILE A 14 -15.02 -20.02 2.46
C ILE A 14 -13.95 -19.43 1.52
N ASN A 15 -14.10 -19.64 0.22
CA ASN A 15 -13.13 -19.15 -0.77
C ASN A 15 -13.17 -17.61 -0.92
N ALA A 16 -14.37 -17.02 -0.94
CA ALA A 16 -14.54 -15.58 -1.03
C ALA A 16 -13.98 -14.84 0.20
N GLN A 17 -14.12 -15.43 1.39
CA GLN A 17 -13.56 -14.88 2.63
C GLN A 17 -12.02 -14.83 2.56
N SER A 18 -11.38 -15.92 2.14
CA SER A 18 -9.91 -15.95 2.01
C SER A 18 -9.38 -14.93 1.00
N PHE A 19 -10.06 -14.77 -0.14
CA PHE A 19 -9.67 -13.78 -1.15
C PHE A 19 -9.69 -12.35 -0.60
N ASN A 20 -10.75 -11.96 0.10
CA ASN A 20 -10.88 -10.61 0.66
C ASN A 20 -9.85 -10.34 1.75
N GLU A 21 -9.57 -11.32 2.62
CA GLU A 21 -8.54 -11.20 3.65
C GLU A 21 -7.14 -11.03 3.04
N GLU A 22 -6.80 -11.81 2.02
CA GLU A 22 -5.49 -11.73 1.36
C GLU A 22 -5.30 -10.40 0.62
N LEU A 23 -6.35 -9.91 -0.04
CA LEU A 23 -6.36 -8.60 -0.70
C LEU A 23 -6.25 -7.45 0.30
N ASP A 24 -6.94 -7.54 1.44
CA ASP A 24 -6.87 -6.54 2.53
C ASP A 24 -5.46 -6.47 3.14
N ILE A 25 -4.78 -7.60 3.29
CA ILE A 25 -3.38 -7.60 3.75
C ILE A 25 -2.45 -6.94 2.72
N ALA A 26 -2.61 -7.25 1.42
CA ALA A 26 -1.84 -6.58 0.36
C ALA A 26 -2.11 -5.06 0.35
N TYR A 27 -3.36 -4.63 0.51
CA TYR A 27 -3.75 -3.23 0.64
C TYR A 27 -3.09 -2.56 1.86
N LYS A 28 -3.15 -3.20 3.03
CA LYS A 28 -2.49 -2.69 4.26
C LYS A 28 -0.99 -2.53 4.06
N ASN A 29 -0.33 -3.47 3.37
CA ASN A 29 1.09 -3.34 3.05
C ASN A 29 1.37 -2.18 2.09
N ALA A 30 0.51 -1.96 1.09
CA ALA A 30 0.62 -0.79 0.20
C ALA A 30 0.48 0.52 0.99
N VAL A 31 -0.48 0.60 1.91
CA VAL A 31 -0.68 1.76 2.79
C VAL A 31 0.55 2.02 3.66
N LYS A 32 1.16 0.99 4.26
CA LYS A 32 2.43 1.14 5.00
C LYS A 32 3.51 1.76 4.13
N GLY A 33 3.62 1.35 2.87
CA GLY A 33 4.57 1.94 1.91
C GLY A 33 4.30 3.41 1.62
N ILE A 34 3.02 3.83 1.53
CA ILE A 34 2.66 5.24 1.40
C ILE A 34 3.12 6.06 2.61
N TYR A 35 2.82 5.59 3.83
CA TYR A 35 3.24 6.28 5.06
C TYR A 35 4.75 6.38 5.16
N TYR A 36 5.46 5.27 4.90
CA TYR A 36 6.92 5.26 4.87
C TYR A 36 7.47 6.30 3.90
N ALA A 37 6.90 6.40 2.69
CA ALA A 37 7.36 7.37 1.69
C ALA A 37 7.22 8.81 2.18
N PHE A 38 6.10 9.16 2.81
CA PHE A 38 5.87 10.50 3.36
C PHE A 38 6.81 10.83 4.53
N GLU A 39 7.15 9.86 5.37
CA GLU A 39 8.13 10.05 6.44
C GLU A 39 9.58 10.14 5.94
N ASN A 40 9.85 9.68 4.71
CA ASN A 40 11.21 9.56 4.17
C ASN A 40 11.35 10.32 2.83
N ILE A 41 10.68 11.47 2.70
CA ILE A 41 10.83 12.34 1.53
C ILE A 41 12.28 12.82 1.48
N PRO A 42 13.04 12.51 0.41
CA PRO A 42 14.46 12.86 0.34
C PRO A 42 14.64 14.36 0.16
N ASP A 43 15.52 15.02 0.92
CA ASP A 43 15.71 16.48 0.79
C ASP A 43 16.17 16.90 -0.62
N ASN A 44 17.19 16.22 -1.15
CA ASN A 44 17.91 16.66 -2.36
C ASN A 44 17.62 15.85 -3.62
N LYS A 45 16.93 14.71 -3.52
CA LYS A 45 16.64 13.84 -4.67
C LYS A 45 15.22 14.09 -5.15
N GLY A 46 15.04 14.16 -6.47
CA GLY A 46 13.71 14.26 -7.09
C GLY A 46 12.93 12.93 -7.07
N ARG A 47 13.60 11.80 -6.80
CA ARG A 47 12.97 10.47 -6.77
C ARG A 47 13.64 9.55 -5.76
N SER A 48 12.87 8.64 -5.19
CA SER A 48 13.37 7.48 -4.44
C SER A 48 12.56 6.23 -4.78
N ASP A 49 13.25 5.09 -4.84
CA ASP A 49 12.65 3.76 -5.02
C ASP A 49 13.14 2.88 -3.85
N ASN A 50 12.22 2.35 -3.05
CA ASN A 50 12.51 1.62 -1.82
C ASN A 50 11.68 0.34 -1.75
N LYS A 51 12.25 -0.71 -1.13
CA LYS A 51 11.55 -1.97 -0.87
C LYS A 51 11.42 -2.18 0.63
N LEU A 52 10.19 -2.34 1.11
CA LEU A 52 9.90 -2.75 2.47
C LEU A 52 9.92 -4.28 2.52
N ILE A 53 10.92 -4.84 3.19
CA ILE A 53 11.10 -6.29 3.34
C ILE A 53 11.03 -6.62 4.83
N ASP A 54 10.22 -7.61 5.20
CA ASP A 54 10.13 -8.14 6.56
C ASP A 54 9.95 -9.65 6.51
N ALA A 55 10.51 -10.37 7.49
CA ALA A 55 10.42 -11.83 7.60
C ALA A 55 10.70 -12.60 6.27
N ASN A 56 11.70 -12.14 5.50
CA ASN A 56 12.06 -12.68 4.17
C ASN A 56 10.96 -12.53 3.10
N GLN A 57 10.03 -11.60 3.27
CA GLN A 57 8.96 -11.30 2.32
C GLN A 57 9.04 -9.83 1.88
N LEU A 58 8.83 -9.58 0.59
CA LEU A 58 8.60 -8.23 0.10
C LEU A 58 7.19 -7.81 0.53
N LEU A 59 7.11 -6.83 1.42
CA LEU A 59 5.83 -6.25 1.85
C LEU A 59 5.36 -5.19 0.87
N ALA A 60 6.22 -4.26 0.47
CA ALA A 60 5.88 -3.21 -0.47
C ALA A 60 7.06 -2.76 -1.34
N ASP A 61 6.78 -2.40 -2.59
CA ASP A 61 7.67 -1.65 -3.49
C ASP A 61 7.15 -0.22 -3.59
N VAL A 62 7.97 0.75 -3.22
CA VAL A 62 7.58 2.14 -2.98
C VAL A 62 8.40 3.05 -3.87
N LYS A 63 7.71 3.84 -4.69
CA LYS A 63 8.30 4.87 -5.54
C LYS A 63 7.75 6.22 -5.13
N LEU A 64 8.64 7.15 -4.83
CA LEU A 64 8.29 8.53 -4.56
C LEU A 64 8.95 9.43 -5.59
N GLU A 65 8.18 10.35 -6.15
CA GLU A 65 8.64 11.37 -7.09
C GLU A 65 8.23 12.75 -6.56
N LYS A 66 9.17 13.69 -6.52
CA LYS A 66 8.88 15.10 -6.23
C LYS A 66 8.39 15.78 -7.51
N GLU A 67 7.32 16.51 -7.35
CA GLU A 67 6.73 17.39 -8.35
C GLU A 67 6.87 18.84 -7.89
N VAL A 68 6.51 19.79 -8.75
CA VAL A 68 6.70 21.24 -8.49
C VAL A 68 6.12 21.67 -7.13
N GLU A 69 4.93 21.20 -6.77
CA GLU A 69 4.20 21.61 -5.55
C GLU A 69 3.87 20.46 -4.60
N GLY A 70 4.52 19.31 -4.76
CA GLY A 70 4.21 18.14 -3.94
C GLY A 70 4.99 16.90 -4.30
N VAL A 71 4.40 15.75 -3.97
CA VAL A 71 4.96 14.44 -4.27
C VAL A 71 3.88 13.52 -4.81
N VAL A 72 4.31 12.60 -5.67
CA VAL A 72 3.56 11.43 -6.10
C VAL A 72 4.20 10.22 -5.45
N VAL A 73 3.40 9.40 -4.79
CA VAL A 73 3.86 8.13 -4.22
C VAL A 73 3.06 7.00 -4.83
N GLU A 74 3.76 6.04 -5.41
CA GLU A 74 3.20 4.76 -5.84
C GLU A 74 3.74 3.66 -4.93
N SER A 75 2.85 2.94 -4.25
CA SER A 75 3.21 1.85 -3.36
C SER A 75 2.46 0.60 -3.78
N THR A 76 3.19 -0.42 -4.22
CA THR A 76 2.65 -1.76 -4.49
C THR A 76 2.88 -2.64 -3.28
N GLY A 77 1.81 -2.95 -2.55
CA GLY A 77 1.83 -3.91 -1.44
C GLY A 77 1.58 -5.33 -1.92
N TYR A 78 2.25 -6.30 -1.30
CA TYR A 78 2.20 -7.71 -1.68
C TYR A 78 1.72 -8.57 -0.52
N TYR A 79 0.99 -9.64 -0.85
CA TYR A 79 0.72 -10.75 0.05
C TYR A 79 0.42 -12.01 -0.75
N LYS A 80 1.18 -13.09 -0.50
CA LYS A 80 1.11 -14.36 -1.26
C LYS A 80 1.14 -14.11 -2.78
N THR A 81 0.05 -14.42 -3.49
CA THR A 81 -0.09 -14.27 -4.94
C THR A 81 -0.76 -12.96 -5.35
N TYR A 82 -1.06 -12.08 -4.39
CA TYR A 82 -1.79 -10.84 -4.61
C TYR A 82 -0.90 -9.62 -4.44
N SER A 83 -1.21 -8.58 -5.22
CA SER A 83 -0.59 -7.28 -5.10
C SER A 83 -1.62 -6.18 -5.29
N VAL A 84 -1.49 -5.09 -4.53
CA VAL A 84 -2.33 -3.90 -4.62
C VAL A 84 -1.43 -2.69 -4.80
N THR A 85 -1.66 -1.90 -5.85
CA THR A 85 -0.94 -0.63 -6.05
C THR A 85 -1.83 0.54 -5.65
N ILE A 86 -1.32 1.37 -4.74
CA ILE A 86 -1.93 2.64 -4.35
C ILE A 86 -1.07 3.76 -4.91
N LYS A 87 -1.72 4.75 -5.53
CA LYS A 87 -1.07 5.99 -5.97
C LYS A 87 -1.65 7.17 -5.20
N ALA A 88 -0.80 7.86 -4.45
CA ALA A 88 -1.16 9.00 -3.63
C ALA A 88 -0.48 10.26 -4.15
N TYR A 89 -1.20 11.38 -4.10
CA TYR A 89 -0.72 12.71 -4.47
C TYR A 89 -0.86 13.59 -3.23
N LYS A 90 0.21 14.28 -2.85
CA LYS A 90 0.19 15.17 -1.68
C LYS A 90 0.96 16.44 -1.99
N SER A 91 0.38 17.59 -1.69
CA SER A 91 1.08 18.86 -1.78
C SER A 91 2.08 19.01 -0.62
N PHE A 92 3.13 19.81 -0.83
CA PHE A 92 4.06 20.13 0.25
C PHE A 92 3.38 20.86 1.42
N SER A 93 2.35 21.67 1.15
CA SER A 93 1.56 22.33 2.19
C SER A 93 0.86 21.32 3.12
N THR A 94 0.15 20.34 2.55
CA THR A 94 -0.52 19.30 3.33
C THR A 94 0.47 18.42 4.08
N LEU A 95 1.60 18.06 3.45
CA LEU A 95 2.65 17.28 4.13
C LEU A 95 3.26 18.04 5.32
N LYS A 96 3.36 19.36 5.22
CA LYS A 96 3.79 20.23 6.34
C LYS A 96 2.75 20.28 7.45
N GLU A 97 1.47 20.45 7.12
CA GLU A 97 0.36 20.45 8.07
C GLU A 97 0.24 19.10 8.81
N GLU A 98 0.45 17.99 8.10
CA GLU A 98 0.41 16.63 8.65
C GLU A 98 1.72 16.25 9.39
N GLY A 99 2.73 17.12 9.40
CA GLY A 99 3.97 16.93 10.16
C GLY A 99 5.01 16.03 9.49
N PHE A 100 4.83 15.66 8.22
CA PHE A 100 5.77 14.86 7.44
C PHE A 100 6.98 15.68 6.97
N LEU A 101 6.86 17.00 6.81
CA LEU A 101 7.95 17.89 6.43
C LEU A 101 8.34 18.81 7.60
N LYS A 102 9.53 18.60 8.17
CA LYS A 102 10.14 19.52 9.14
C LYS A 102 11.17 20.39 8.43
N GLY A 103 10.86 21.67 8.23
CA GLY A 103 11.85 22.67 7.78
C GLY A 103 11.72 23.18 6.33
N TYR A 104 10.65 22.86 5.60
CA TYR A 104 10.33 23.55 4.33
C TYR A 104 9.87 24.99 4.65
N ASN A 105 10.77 25.95 4.47
CA ASN A 105 10.51 27.39 4.46
C ASN A 105 10.74 27.93 3.05
#